data_AF-A0A7R9YMS3-F1
#
_entry.id   AF-A0A7R9YMS3-F1
#
_cell.length_a   1.000
_cell.length_b   1.000
_cell.length_c   1.000
_cell.angle_alpha   90.00
_cell.angle_beta   90.00
_cell.angle_gamma   90.00
#
_symmetry.space_group_name_H-M   'P 1'
#
loop_
_entity.id
_entity.type
_entity.pdbx_description
1 polymer ?
#
loop_
_entity_poly.entity_id
_entity_poly.type
_entity_poly.pdbx_seq_one_letter_code
_entity_poly.pdbx_strand_id
1 'polypeptide(L)'
;VDLTLQIGPSAPRRDTLLALCVAVLEPRIFAQLRTNETLGYIVATAVRSVHSVRALRIVVQSKKAAVGTVEARIEAFLASFGQVLDELPPAEFERYRASLIEARLERDKSLGEETGRDWAEIAGGTLNFARAADEVAA
;
A
#
# COMPACT_ATOMS: atom_id res chain seq x y z
N VAL A 1 -1.27 -8.90 14.52
CA VAL A 1 -0.41 -7.70 14.47
C VAL A 1 -0.99 -6.75 13.45
N ASP A 2 -1.18 -5.49 13.83
CA ASP A 2 -1.56 -4.39 12.94
C ASP A 2 -0.49 -3.30 13.10
N LEU A 3 0.51 -3.33 12.21
CA LEU A 3 1.61 -2.37 12.21
C LEU A 3 1.24 -1.21 11.29
N THR A 4 1.34 0.02 11.80
CA THR A 4 1.11 1.24 11.02
C THR A 4 2.34 2.13 11.09
N LEU A 5 2.97 2.40 9.94
CA LEU A 5 4.10 3.30 9.80
C LEU A 5 3.63 4.60 9.13
N GLN A 6 3.53 5.67 9.91
CA GLN A 6 3.10 6.98 9.43
C GLN A 6 4.16 7.60 8.51
N ILE A 7 3.75 8.07 7.34
CA ILE A 7 4.64 8.69 6.34
C ILE A 7 4.50 10.21 6.37
N GLY A 8 3.27 10.73 6.50
CA GLY A 8 3.00 12.16 6.57
C GLY A 8 1.68 12.57 5.91
N PRO A 9 1.41 13.87 5.82
CA PRO A 9 0.19 14.39 5.18
C PRO A 9 0.05 13.92 3.72
N SER A 10 -1.16 13.89 3.17
CA SER A 10 -1.41 13.57 1.77
C SER A 10 -0.77 14.63 0.86
N ALA A 11 -0.05 14.18 -0.15
CA ALA A 11 0.39 15.01 -1.27
C ALA A 11 0.59 14.11 -2.50
N PRO A 12 0.29 14.56 -3.73
CA PRO A 12 0.27 13.70 -4.92
C PRO A 12 1.52 12.81 -5.03
N ARG A 13 2.72 13.41 -5.03
CA ARG A 13 3.98 12.66 -5.09
C ARG A 13 4.16 11.64 -3.96
N ARG A 14 3.83 12.00 -2.72
CA ARG A 14 3.99 11.09 -1.57
C ARG A 14 3.02 9.93 -1.65
N ASP A 15 1.80 10.23 -2.05
CA ASP A 15 0.72 9.26 -2.18
C ASP A 15 1.06 8.25 -3.29
N THR A 16 1.55 8.73 -4.44
CA THR A 16 2.02 7.90 -5.55
C THR A 16 3.23 7.05 -5.16
N LEU A 17 4.26 7.63 -4.51
CA LEU A 17 5.43 6.88 -4.05
C LEU A 17 5.06 5.78 -3.05
N LEU A 18 4.16 6.08 -2.11
CA LEU A 18 3.69 5.10 -1.13
C LEU A 18 2.86 3.99 -1.80
N ALA A 19 2.00 4.33 -2.77
CA ALA A 19 1.23 3.35 -3.51
C ALA A 19 2.11 2.42 -4.36
N LEU A 20 3.14 2.96 -5.03
CA LEU A 20 4.14 2.16 -5.74
C LEU A 20 4.91 1.25 -4.78
N CYS A 21 5.35 1.78 -3.64
CA CYS A 21 6.03 1.00 -2.62
C CYS A 21 5.17 -0.18 -2.14
N VAL A 22 3.88 0.05 -1.86
CA VAL A 22 2.93 -1.02 -1.50
C VAL A 22 2.75 -2.04 -2.62
N ALA A 23 2.65 -1.61 -3.88
CA ALA A 23 2.49 -2.52 -5.02
C ALA A 23 3.68 -3.49 -5.17
N VAL A 24 4.89 -3.02 -4.91
CA VAL A 24 6.10 -3.86 -4.92
C VAL A 24 6.17 -4.74 -3.67
N LEU A 25 5.83 -4.17 -2.51
CA LEU A 25 5.97 -4.80 -1.19
C LEU A 25 4.98 -5.93 -0.94
N GLU A 26 3.71 -5.74 -1.29
CA GLU A 26 2.61 -6.65 -1.00
C GLU A 26 2.87 -8.10 -1.43
N PRO A 27 3.22 -8.40 -2.70
CA PRO A 27 3.41 -9.78 -3.13
C PRO A 27 4.60 -10.45 -2.44
N ARG A 28 5.61 -9.65 -2.06
CA ARG A 28 6.86 -10.15 -1.45
C ARG A 28 6.67 -10.46 0.03
N ILE A 29 6.05 -9.55 0.79
CA ILE A 29 5.77 -9.79 2.21
C ILE A 29 4.73 -10.89 2.37
N PHE A 30 3.76 -10.97 1.44
CA PHE A 30 2.82 -12.09 1.38
C PHE A 30 3.58 -13.40 1.18
N ALA A 31 4.39 -13.54 0.13
CA ALA A 31 5.17 -14.75 -0.11
C ALA A 31 6.06 -15.12 1.09
N GLN A 32 6.74 -14.15 1.71
CA GLN A 32 7.62 -14.40 2.83
C GLN A 32 6.86 -14.89 4.08
N LEU A 33 5.89 -14.11 4.55
CA LEU A 33 5.23 -14.39 5.83
C LEU A 33 4.12 -15.45 5.72
N ARG A 34 3.44 -15.54 4.56
CA ARG A 34 2.36 -16.50 4.33
C ARG A 34 2.88 -17.83 3.80
N THR A 35 3.74 -17.81 2.78
CA THR A 35 4.16 -19.01 2.06
C THR A 35 5.41 -19.63 2.66
N ASN A 36 6.49 -18.86 2.84
CA ASN A 36 7.78 -19.40 3.28
C ASN A 36 7.81 -19.70 4.78
N GLU A 37 7.36 -18.75 5.59
CA GLU A 37 7.41 -18.87 7.05
C GLU A 37 6.12 -19.45 7.65
N THR A 38 5.04 -19.49 6.87
CA THR A 38 3.72 -20.01 7.28
C THR A 38 3.15 -19.37 8.54
N LEU A 39 3.54 -18.11 8.80
CA LEU A 39 3.21 -17.37 10.02
C LEU A 39 1.80 -16.81 9.99
N GLY A 40 1.35 -16.31 8.85
CA GLY A 40 0.01 -15.73 8.70
C GLY A 40 -0.97 -16.70 8.08
N TYR A 41 -2.26 -16.63 8.46
CA TYR A 41 -3.36 -17.02 7.56
C TYR A 41 -3.74 -15.85 6.66
N ILE A 42 -3.73 -14.64 7.23
CA ILE A 42 -3.94 -13.37 6.55
C ILE A 42 -2.65 -12.57 6.68
N VAL A 43 -2.11 -12.12 5.54
CA VAL A 43 -1.04 -11.14 5.42
C VAL A 43 -1.54 -10.12 4.42
N ALA A 44 -1.68 -8.86 4.83
CA ALA A 44 -2.20 -7.81 3.97
C ALA A 44 -1.39 -6.54 4.16
N THR A 45 -1.07 -5.87 3.06
CA THR A 45 -0.41 -4.57 3.05
C THR A 45 -1.30 -3.56 2.34
N ALA A 46 -1.46 -2.38 2.90
CA ALA A 46 -2.25 -1.32 2.28
C ALA A 46 -1.74 0.07 2.63
N VAL A 47 -2.10 1.04 1.78
CA VAL A 47 -2.06 2.46 2.16
C VAL A 47 -3.23 2.74 3.08
N ARG A 48 -2.95 3.24 4.28
CA ARG A 48 -3.97 3.73 5.21
C ARG A 48 -4.01 5.25 5.17
N SER A 49 -5.21 5.81 5.12
CA SER A 49 -5.44 7.25 5.24
C SER A 49 -6.27 7.52 6.49
N VAL A 50 -5.80 8.42 7.35
CA VAL A 50 -6.53 8.89 8.55
C VAL A 50 -6.36 10.40 8.62
N HIS A 51 -7.46 11.16 8.56
CA HIS A 51 -7.44 12.63 8.60
C HIS A 51 -6.40 13.27 7.67
N SER A 52 -6.39 12.87 6.40
CA SER A 52 -5.42 13.35 5.41
C SER A 52 -3.95 13.01 5.71
N VAL A 53 -3.66 12.08 6.62
CA VAL A 53 -2.32 11.54 6.87
C VAL A 53 -2.23 10.13 6.29
N ARG A 54 -1.20 9.89 5.48
CA ARG A 54 -0.91 8.59 4.86
C ARG A 54 0.03 7.76 5.73
N ALA A 55 -0.23 6.46 5.78
CA ALA A 55 0.61 5.48 6.46
C ALA A 55 0.69 4.17 5.67
N LEU A 56 1.82 3.46 5.78
CA LEU A 56 1.92 2.06 5.39
C LEU A 56 1.30 1.21 6.50
N ARG A 57 0.34 0.36 6.15
CA ARG A 57 -0.27 -0.59 7.09
C ARG A 57 0.07 -2.01 6.68
N ILE A 58 0.52 -2.81 7.65
CA ILE A 58 0.78 -4.24 7.49
C ILE A 58 -0.03 -4.98 8.55
N VAL A 59 -0.90 -5.88 8.10
CA VAL A 59 -1.74 -6.69 8.97
C VAL A 59 -1.36 -8.15 8.81
N VAL A 60 -0.99 -8.78 9.92
CA VAL A 60 -0.70 -10.22 9.96
C VAL A 60 -1.53 -10.88 11.06
N GLN A 61 -2.33 -11.86 10.67
CA GLN A 61 -3.07 -12.71 11.59
C GLN A 61 -2.42 -14.09 11.65
N SER A 62 -1.81 -14.40 12.79
CA SER A 62 -1.25 -15.72 13.09
C SER A 62 -2.11 -16.48 14.10
N LYS A 63 -2.17 -17.81 13.95
CA LYS A 63 -2.67 -18.72 15.00
C LYS A 63 -1.55 -19.47 15.71
N LYS A 64 -0.31 -19.38 15.22
CA LYS A 64 0.82 -20.23 15.62
C LYS A 64 1.93 -19.48 16.34
N ALA A 65 2.18 -18.24 15.93
CA ALA A 65 3.26 -17.42 16.47
C ALA A 65 2.72 -16.36 17.44
N ALA A 66 3.51 -16.08 18.49
CA ALA A 66 3.24 -14.97 19.38
C ALA A 66 3.39 -13.63 18.64
N VAL A 67 2.74 -12.59 19.17
CA VAL A 67 2.73 -11.23 18.60
C VAL A 67 4.15 -10.71 18.34
N GLY A 68 5.03 -10.80 19.34
CA GLY A 68 6.42 -10.32 19.20
C GLY A 68 7.24 -11.06 18.15
N THR A 69 6.97 -12.35 17.91
CA THR A 69 7.61 -13.08 16.81
C THR A 69 7.16 -12.54 15.47
N VAL A 70 5.86 -12.30 15.29
CA VAL A 70 5.32 -11.77 14.03
C VAL A 70 5.85 -10.36 13.77
N GLU A 71 5.91 -9.50 14.79
CA GLU A 71 6.48 -8.16 14.69
C GLU A 71 7.95 -8.21 14.26
N ALA A 72 8.78 -9.01 14.92
CA ALA A 72 10.19 -9.17 14.57
C ALA A 72 10.40 -9.65 13.13
N ARG A 73 9.51 -10.51 12.61
CA ARG A 73 9.58 -10.98 11.21
C ARG A 73 9.15 -9.92 10.21
N ILE A 74 8.15 -9.10 10.54
CA ILE A 74 7.79 -7.93 9.73
C ILE A 74 8.98 -6.96 9.67
N GLU A 75 9.60 -6.63 10.80
CA GLU A 75 10.75 -5.74 10.87
C GLU A 75 11.95 -6.27 10.09
N ALA A 76 12.27 -7.56 10.26
CA ALA A 76 13.36 -8.20 9.51
C ALA A 76 13.12 -8.16 7.99
N PHE A 77 11.88 -8.37 7.54
CA PHE A 77 11.53 -8.24 6.13
C PHE A 77 11.71 -6.78 5.65
N LEU A 78 11.18 -5.80 6.40
CA LEU A 78 11.30 -4.39 6.03
C LEU A 78 12.75 -3.91 5.98
N ALA A 79 13.61 -4.40 6.87
CA ALA A 79 15.04 -4.11 6.84
C ALA A 79 15.73 -4.61 5.56
N SER A 80 15.28 -5.74 5.00
CA SER A 80 15.78 -6.27 3.73
C SER A 80 15.14 -5.61 2.49
N PHE A 81 13.99 -4.95 2.65
CA PHE A 81 13.21 -4.46 1.51
C PHE A 81 13.91 -3.35 0.71
N GLY A 82 14.79 -2.57 1.35
CA GLY A 82 15.60 -1.57 0.65
C GLY A 82 16.45 -2.18 -0.46
N GLN A 83 17.15 -3.28 -0.16
CA GLN A 83 17.95 -4.02 -1.15
C GLN A 83 17.07 -4.58 -2.28
N VAL A 84 15.86 -5.03 -1.95
CA VAL A 84 14.91 -5.51 -2.97
C VAL A 84 14.51 -4.41 -3.95
N LEU A 85 14.42 -3.15 -3.50
CA LEU A 85 14.16 -2.01 -4.38
C LEU A 85 15.38 -1.69 -5.24
N ASP A 86 16.59 -1.77 -4.70
CA ASP A 86 17.84 -1.53 -5.43
C ASP A 86 18.09 -2.56 -6.53
N GLU A 87 17.68 -3.81 -6.29
CA GLU A 87 17.81 -4.93 -7.23
C GLU A 87 16.61 -5.06 -8.18
N LEU A 88 15.58 -4.22 -8.04
CA LEU A 88 14.37 -4.31 -8.85
C LEU A 88 14.67 -4.00 -10.32
N PRO A 89 14.43 -4.95 -11.25
CA PRO A 89 14.70 -4.71 -12.66
C PRO A 89 13.87 -3.54 -13.20
N PRO A 90 14.42 -2.66 -14.05
CA PRO A 90 13.68 -1.53 -14.61
C PRO A 90 12.38 -1.94 -15.33
N ALA A 91 12.41 -3.07 -16.04
CA ALA A 91 11.23 -3.60 -16.72
C ALA A 91 10.13 -4.06 -15.74
N GLU A 92 10.50 -4.56 -14.55
CA GLU A 92 9.55 -4.94 -13.52
C GLU A 92 8.97 -3.69 -12.84
N PHE A 93 9.81 -2.70 -12.54
CA PHE A 93 9.36 -1.41 -12.04
C PHE A 93 8.34 -0.75 -12.97
N GLU A 94 8.62 -0.70 -14.28
CA GLU A 94 7.68 -0.14 -15.25
C GLU A 94 6.35 -0.89 -15.31
N ARG A 95 6.34 -2.21 -15.08
CA ARG A 95 5.09 -2.98 -14.97
C ARG A 95 4.26 -2.57 -13.75
N TYR A 96 4.89 -2.39 -12.59
CA TYR A 96 4.20 -1.88 -11.40
C TYR A 96 3.65 -0.48 -11.63
N ARG A 97 4.46 0.40 -12.24
CA ARG A 97 4.06 1.76 -12.58
C ARG A 97 2.86 1.78 -13.54
N ALA A 98 2.92 1.04 -14.64
CA ALA A 98 1.85 0.96 -15.62
C ALA A 98 0.55 0.41 -15.00
N SER A 99 0.65 -0.66 -14.21
CA SER A 99 -0.50 -1.24 -13.51
C SER A 99 -1.14 -0.26 -12.52
N LEU A 100 -0.33 0.52 -11.80
CA LEU A 100 -0.84 1.53 -10.87
C LEU A 100 -1.54 2.67 -11.62
N ILE A 101 -1.00 3.12 -12.75
CA ILE A 101 -1.63 4.15 -13.60
C ILE A 101 -2.98 3.64 -14.12
N GLU A 102 -3.02 2.42 -14.66
CA GLU A 102 -4.26 1.80 -15.15
C GLU A 102 -5.32 1.72 -14.04
N ALA A 103 -4.93 1.25 -12.86
CA ALA A 103 -5.84 1.18 -11.71
C ALA A 103 -6.33 2.55 -11.22
N ARG A 104 -5.54 3.63 -11.40
CA ARG A 104 -5.95 5.00 -11.04
C ARG A 104 -6.87 5.63 -12.07
N LEU A 105 -6.70 5.29 -13.34
CA LEU A 105 -7.49 5.83 -14.45
C LEU A 105 -8.72 4.99 -14.80
N GLU A 106 -8.92 3.86 -14.11
CA GLU A 106 -10.12 3.06 -14.25
C GLU A 106 -11.36 3.91 -13.93
N ARG A 107 -12.33 3.88 -14.85
CA ARG A 107 -13.58 4.63 -14.69
C ARG A 107 -14.49 3.92 -13.71
N ASP A 108 -15.18 4.72 -12.90
CA ASP A 108 -16.28 4.26 -12.06
C ASP A 108 -17.34 3.54 -12.93
N LYS A 109 -17.69 2.31 -12.57
CA LYS A 109 -18.63 1.44 -13.30
C LYS A 109 -20.08 1.68 -12.89
N SER A 110 -20.30 2.45 -11.83
CA SER A 110 -21.62 2.79 -11.33
C SER A 110 -21.61 4.15 -10.62
N LEU A 111 -22.80 4.76 -10.52
CA LEU A 111 -22.99 5.97 -9.71
C LEU A 111 -22.58 5.78 -8.25
N GLY A 112 -22.72 4.56 -7.72
CA GLY A 112 -22.31 4.23 -6.35
C GLY A 112 -20.79 4.28 -6.16
N GLU A 113 -20.02 3.84 -7.14
CA GLU A 113 -18.55 3.93 -7.12
C GLU A 113 -18.09 5.39 -7.21
N GLU A 114 -18.67 6.15 -8.15
CA GLU A 114 -18.40 7.59 -8.31
C GLU A 114 -18.73 8.37 -7.02
N THR A 115 -19.94 8.17 -6.49
CA THR A 115 -20.38 8.81 -5.24
C THR A 115 -19.47 8.42 -4.07
N GLY A 116 -19.06 7.14 -3.99
CA GLY A 116 -18.15 6.67 -2.95
C GLY A 116 -16.77 7.31 -3.03
N ARG A 117 -16.22 7.46 -4.24
CA ARG A 117 -14.95 8.14 -4.50
C ARG A 117 -14.99 9.60 -4.07
N ASP A 118 -16.01 10.34 -4.50
CA ASP A 118 -16.15 11.76 -4.14
C ASP A 118 -16.45 11.95 -2.64
N TRP A 119 -17.26 11.05 -2.05
CA TRP A 119 -17.55 11.10 -0.62
C TRP A 119 -16.31 10.86 0.25
N ALA A 120 -15.36 10.03 -0.21
CA ALA A 120 -14.09 9.85 0.49
C ALA A 120 -13.27 11.14 0.57
N GLU A 121 -13.29 11.98 -0.47
CA GLU A 121 -12.62 13.29 -0.47
C GLU A 121 -13.31 14.28 0.49
N ILE A 122 -14.64 14.24 0.55
CA ILE A 122 -15.44 15.07 1.48
C ILE A 122 -15.18 14.66 2.93
N ALA A 123 -15.35 13.38 3.24
CA ALA A 123 -15.16 12.84 4.59
C ALA A 123 -13.70 12.95 5.06
N GLY A 124 -12.74 12.85 4.13
CA GLY A 124 -11.31 13.02 4.40
C GLY A 124 -10.86 14.47 4.55
N GLY A 125 -11.67 15.44 4.10
CA GLY A 125 -11.37 16.87 4.12
C GLY A 125 -10.35 17.33 3.06
N THR A 126 -9.99 16.46 2.12
CA THR A 126 -9.02 16.75 1.05
C THR A 126 -9.65 17.48 -0.12
N LEU A 127 -10.93 17.21 -0.41
CA LEU A 127 -11.70 17.82 -1.50
C LEU A 127 -11.01 17.75 -2.87
N ASN A 128 -10.13 16.77 -3.09
CA ASN A 128 -9.43 16.61 -4.36
C ASN A 128 -10.17 15.63 -5.26
N PHE A 129 -11.19 16.12 -5.95
CA PHE A 129 -11.97 15.32 -6.91
C PHE A 129 -11.16 14.95 -8.16
N ALA A 130 -10.03 15.62 -8.42
CA ALA A 130 -9.11 15.33 -9.54
C ALA A 130 -7.93 14.44 -9.14
N ARG A 131 -7.94 13.84 -7.93
CA ARG A 131 -6.81 13.09 -7.35
C ARG A 131 -6.20 12.08 -8.30
N ALA A 132 -7.02 11.33 -9.05
CA ALA A 132 -6.53 10.34 -9.99
C ALA A 132 -5.59 10.96 -11.05
N ALA A 133 -5.96 12.11 -11.61
CA ALA A 133 -5.13 12.83 -12.58
C ALA A 133 -3.87 13.41 -11.92
N ASP A 134 -4.01 13.98 -10.73
CA ASP A 134 -2.88 14.56 -9.98
C ASP A 134 -1.84 13.49 -9.58
N GLU A 135 -2.28 12.32 -9.10
CA GLU A 135 -1.41 11.21 -8.70
C GLU A 135 -0.70 10.58 -9.91
N VAL A 136 -1.33 10.55 -11.08
CA VAL A 136 -0.72 10.04 -12.33
C VAL A 136 0.30 11.02 -12.91
N ALA A 137 0.09 12.32 -12.73
CA ALA A 137 1.00 13.37 -13.22
C ALA A 137 2.23 13.61 -12.34
N ALA A 138 2.19 13.21 -11.07
CA ALA A 138 3.22 13.46 -10.05
C ALA A 138 4.40 12.46 -10.09
#